data_AF-A0A1G4XR26-F1
#
_entry.id   AF-A0A1G4XR26-F1
#
_cell.length_a   1.000
_cell.length_b   1.000
_cell.length_c   1.000
_cell.angle_alpha   90.00
_cell.angle_beta   90.00
_cell.angle_gamma   90.00
#
_symmetry.space_group_name_H-M   'P 1'
#
loop_
_entity.id
_entity.type
_entity.pdbx_description
1 polymer ?
#
loop_
_entity_poly.entity_id
_entity_poly.type
_entity_poly.pdbx_seq_one_letter_code
_entity_poly.pdbx_strand_id
1 'polypeptide(L)'
;MTSTVLSTSRTVTASPIVVALDYDNRDTAMAFVDRIDPRDCRLKVGKEMFTLFGPQLVRDLQQRGFDIFLDLKFHDIPNTTAHAVKAAADLGVWMVNVHASGGARMMTAAKEALLPFGKDAPLLIAVTVLTSMEASDLQDLGINASPAEHAEHLARLTQQCGLDGVVCSAQEAVRFKNALGKAFKLVTPGIRPVGSESGDQRRIMTPEQALAAGVDYMVIGRPVTQSADPAKTLKAINASLGRGGIMKDDNSRLVYSTETGRIDEPKEQYTRPKGDGVVRIQRQTSGRKGKGVCLITGIDEDDEALAKLAAELKKKCGCGGSVKDGVIEIQGDKRDLLKSLLEAKGMKVKLAGG
;
A
#
# COMPACT_ATOMS: atom_id res chain seq x y z
N MET A 1 -13.31 15.32 -26.40
CA MET A 1 -13.57 14.17 -25.53
C MET A 1 -12.71 14.31 -24.29
N THR A 2 -13.26 14.90 -23.24
CA THR A 2 -12.60 15.09 -21.94
C THR A 2 -12.73 13.79 -21.16
N SER A 3 -11.66 13.00 -21.13
CA SER A 3 -11.57 11.81 -20.28
C SER A 3 -11.38 12.26 -18.83
N THR A 4 -12.48 12.35 -18.09
CA THR A 4 -12.47 12.58 -16.65
C THR A 4 -11.87 11.33 -15.99
N VAL A 5 -10.58 11.38 -15.61
CA VAL A 5 -9.94 10.34 -14.82
C VAL A 5 -10.65 10.31 -13.47
N LEU A 6 -11.45 9.26 -13.24
CA LEU A 6 -12.02 8.96 -11.94
C LEU A 6 -10.86 8.77 -10.97
N SER A 7 -10.70 9.72 -10.04
CA SER A 7 -9.79 9.60 -8.91
C SER A 7 -10.24 8.43 -8.04
N THR A 8 -9.69 7.25 -8.31
CA THR A 8 -9.78 6.10 -7.42
C THR A 8 -9.01 6.45 -6.15
N SER A 9 -9.71 6.57 -5.03
CA SER A 9 -9.10 6.75 -3.70
C SER A 9 -8.00 5.70 -3.51
N ARG A 10 -6.73 6.11 -3.58
CA ARG A 10 -5.59 5.23 -3.29
C ARG A 10 -5.70 4.80 -1.84
N THR A 11 -5.70 3.50 -1.60
CA THR A 11 -5.66 2.98 -0.23
C THR A 11 -4.24 3.16 0.30
N VAL A 12 -4.04 4.15 1.18
CA VAL A 12 -2.71 4.45 1.73
C VAL A 12 -2.41 3.50 2.89
N THR A 13 -1.37 2.68 2.75
CA THR A 13 -0.85 1.85 3.85
C THR A 13 0.26 2.56 4.62
N ALA A 14 0.20 2.46 5.95
CA ALA A 14 1.30 2.85 6.83
C ALA A 14 2.35 1.73 6.97
N SER A 15 2.14 0.53 6.43
CA SER A 15 3.14 -0.53 6.49
C SER A 15 4.41 -0.15 5.71
N PRO A 16 5.61 -0.38 6.26
CA PRO A 16 6.87 -0.25 5.52
C PRO A 16 7.14 -1.46 4.61
N ILE A 17 6.29 -2.49 4.64
CA ILE A 17 6.53 -3.74 3.90
C ILE A 17 6.19 -3.54 2.42
N VAL A 18 7.13 -3.95 1.57
CA VAL A 18 6.95 -4.07 0.13
C VAL A 18 7.18 -5.53 -0.26
N VAL A 19 6.12 -6.22 -0.69
CA VAL A 19 6.21 -7.63 -1.07
C VAL A 19 6.77 -7.76 -2.48
N ALA A 20 7.83 -8.54 -2.65
CA ALA A 20 8.39 -8.84 -3.97
C ALA A 20 7.55 -9.90 -4.69
N LEU A 21 6.94 -9.53 -5.81
CA LEU A 21 6.28 -10.46 -6.72
C LEU A 21 7.30 -10.93 -7.76
N ASP A 22 7.87 -12.09 -7.51
CA ASP A 22 8.86 -12.75 -8.36
C ASP A 22 8.27 -14.13 -8.76
N TYR A 23 7.37 -14.11 -9.75
CA TYR A 23 6.65 -15.28 -10.26
C TYR A 23 6.79 -15.37 -11.78
N ASP A 24 7.01 -16.56 -12.31
CA ASP A 24 7.03 -16.84 -13.75
C ASP A 24 5.64 -17.08 -14.35
N ASN A 25 4.61 -17.20 -13.50
CA ASN A 25 3.22 -17.43 -13.88
C ASN A 25 2.29 -16.35 -13.30
N ARG A 26 1.53 -15.69 -14.19
CA ARG A 26 0.61 -14.60 -13.81
C ARG A 26 -0.51 -15.08 -12.91
N ASP A 27 -1.12 -16.23 -13.19
CA ASP A 27 -2.27 -16.71 -12.41
C ASP A 27 -1.85 -17.07 -10.98
N THR A 28 -0.66 -17.67 -10.81
CA THR A 28 -0.08 -17.92 -9.48
C THR A 28 0.18 -16.61 -8.73
N ALA A 29 0.73 -15.60 -9.40
CA ALA A 29 0.94 -14.29 -8.79
C ALA A 29 -0.38 -13.61 -8.37
N MET A 30 -1.41 -13.66 -9.22
CA MET A 30 -2.71 -13.08 -8.90
C MET A 30 -3.42 -13.85 -7.78
N ALA A 31 -3.32 -15.18 -7.76
CA ALA A 31 -3.84 -16.00 -6.67
C ALA A 31 -3.16 -15.68 -5.33
N PHE A 32 -1.87 -15.33 -5.33
CA PHE A 32 -1.19 -14.79 -4.16
C PHE A 32 -1.75 -13.41 -3.76
N VAL A 33 -1.85 -12.48 -4.72
CA VAL A 33 -2.31 -11.11 -4.47
C VAL A 33 -3.73 -11.08 -3.91
N ASP A 34 -4.63 -11.93 -4.40
CA ASP A 34 -6.01 -12.03 -3.92
C ASP A 34 -6.12 -12.54 -2.47
N ARG A 35 -5.02 -13.02 -1.87
CA ARG A 35 -4.94 -13.46 -0.47
C ARG A 35 -4.41 -12.38 0.48
N ILE A 36 -3.96 -11.23 -0.01
CA ILE A 36 -3.39 -10.15 0.81
C ILE A 36 -4.15 -8.84 0.59
N ASP A 37 -4.02 -7.90 1.53
CA ASP A 37 -4.77 -6.64 1.51
C ASP A 37 -3.85 -5.44 1.19
N PRO A 38 -4.27 -4.49 0.35
CA PRO A 38 -3.52 -3.25 0.08
C PRO A 38 -3.20 -2.41 1.32
N ARG A 39 -3.95 -2.58 2.41
CA ARG A 39 -3.69 -1.91 3.69
C ARG A 39 -2.52 -2.53 4.45
N ASP A 40 -2.19 -3.78 4.17
CA ASP A 40 -1.16 -4.52 4.91
C ASP A 40 0.24 -4.38 4.29
N CYS A 41 0.35 -4.03 3.01
CA CYS A 41 1.63 -3.90 2.31
C CYS A 41 1.53 -3.16 0.97
N ARG A 42 2.69 -2.83 0.40
CA ARG A 42 2.85 -2.46 -1.02
C ARG A 42 3.40 -3.64 -1.81
N LEU A 43 3.37 -3.55 -3.14
CA LEU A 43 3.88 -4.61 -4.02
C LEU A 43 5.05 -4.11 -4.86
N LYS A 44 6.03 -4.98 -5.12
CA LYS A 44 7.14 -4.73 -6.03
C LYS A 44 7.00 -5.64 -7.25
N VAL A 45 7.02 -5.05 -8.44
CA VAL A 45 7.10 -5.77 -9.71
C VAL A 45 8.52 -5.64 -10.24
N GLY A 46 9.24 -6.76 -10.30
CA GLY A 46 10.62 -6.82 -10.79
C GLY A 46 10.73 -7.08 -12.29
N LYS A 47 11.98 -7.22 -12.76
CA LYS A 47 12.32 -7.48 -14.17
C LYS A 47 11.64 -8.71 -14.75
N GLU A 48 11.60 -9.83 -14.02
CA GLU A 48 11.01 -11.09 -14.49
C GLU A 48 9.53 -10.89 -14.87
N MET A 49 8.70 -10.53 -13.88
CA MET A 49 7.27 -10.32 -14.09
C MET A 49 6.97 -9.21 -15.10
N PHE A 50 7.72 -8.10 -15.09
CA PHE A 50 7.47 -7.02 -16.04
C PHE A 50 7.85 -7.41 -17.47
N THR A 51 8.90 -8.21 -17.66
CA THR A 51 9.29 -8.69 -18.99
C THR A 51 8.27 -9.71 -19.53
N LEU A 52 7.76 -10.59 -18.67
CA LEU A 52 6.76 -11.59 -19.04
C LEU A 52 5.37 -10.98 -19.30
N PHE A 53 4.94 -10.02 -18.48
CA PHE A 53 3.53 -9.59 -18.42
C PHE A 53 3.32 -8.09 -18.70
N GLY A 54 4.40 -7.32 -18.78
CA GLY A 54 4.37 -5.92 -19.19
C GLY A 54 3.62 -4.98 -18.24
N PRO A 55 3.32 -3.75 -18.70
CA PRO A 55 2.62 -2.75 -17.90
C PRO A 55 1.18 -3.13 -17.56
N GLN A 56 0.57 -4.10 -18.26
CA GLN A 56 -0.80 -4.52 -17.95
C GLN A 56 -0.88 -5.16 -16.56
N LEU A 57 0.10 -5.97 -16.18
CA LEU A 57 0.19 -6.52 -14.82
C LEU A 57 0.14 -5.42 -13.76
N VAL A 58 0.91 -4.35 -13.95
CA VAL A 58 0.96 -3.22 -13.02
C VAL A 58 -0.42 -2.57 -12.86
N ARG A 59 -1.13 -2.35 -13.98
CA ARG A 59 -2.50 -1.80 -13.95
C ARG A 59 -3.47 -2.70 -13.20
N ASP A 60 -3.39 -4.02 -13.40
CA ASP A 60 -4.28 -4.98 -12.73
C ASP A 60 -4.07 -5.00 -11.20
N LEU A 61 -2.82 -4.80 -10.75
CA LEU A 61 -2.48 -4.68 -9.33
C LEU A 61 -2.94 -3.33 -8.75
N GLN A 62 -2.77 -2.23 -9.50
CA GLN A 62 -3.28 -0.91 -9.11
C GLN A 62 -4.82 -0.88 -9.04
N GLN A 63 -5.51 -1.59 -9.93
CA GLN A 63 -6.98 -1.75 -9.87
C GLN A 63 -7.45 -2.46 -8.60
N ARG A 64 -6.59 -3.29 -8.00
CA ARG A 64 -6.81 -3.90 -6.68
C ARG A 64 -6.46 -2.98 -5.51
N GLY A 65 -6.00 -1.76 -5.79
CA GLY A 65 -5.74 -0.73 -4.80
C GLY A 65 -4.31 -0.71 -4.26
N PHE A 66 -3.39 -1.52 -4.79
CA PHE A 66 -2.01 -1.56 -4.33
C PHE A 66 -1.16 -0.41 -4.88
N ASP A 67 -0.33 0.15 -4.00
CA ASP A 67 0.83 0.95 -4.40
C ASP A 67 1.91 0.02 -4.97
N ILE A 68 2.43 0.37 -6.16
CA ILE A 68 3.41 -0.45 -6.88
C ILE A 68 4.78 0.23 -6.90
N PHE A 69 5.80 -0.49 -6.43
CA PHE A 69 7.19 -0.22 -6.72
C PHE A 69 7.61 -0.96 -8.00
N LEU A 70 7.86 -0.22 -9.07
CA LEU A 70 8.37 -0.75 -10.32
C LEU A 70 9.91 -0.83 -10.29
N ASP A 71 10.42 -2.06 -10.08
CA ASP A 71 11.83 -2.35 -9.80
C ASP A 71 12.56 -2.87 -11.05
N LEU A 72 12.74 -1.98 -12.04
CA LEU A 72 13.41 -2.30 -13.30
C LEU A 72 14.88 -1.88 -13.33
N LYS A 73 15.31 -1.08 -12.36
CA LYS A 73 16.69 -0.62 -12.18
C LYS A 73 17.25 -0.01 -13.45
N PHE A 74 16.58 1.01 -13.99
CA PHE A 74 17.00 1.61 -15.26
C PHE A 74 18.45 2.12 -15.19
N HIS A 75 19.24 1.76 -16.20
CA HIS A 75 20.66 2.06 -16.28
C HIS A 75 21.06 2.15 -17.74
N ASP A 76 21.03 3.35 -18.29
CA ASP A 76 21.30 3.65 -19.69
C ASP A 76 21.82 5.10 -19.81
N ILE A 77 22.05 5.60 -21.01
CA ILE A 77 22.35 7.02 -21.23
C ILE A 77 21.22 7.92 -20.68
N PRO A 78 21.51 9.20 -20.34
CA PRO A 78 20.56 10.06 -19.66
C PRO A 78 19.18 10.18 -20.33
N ASN A 79 19.14 10.35 -21.65
CA ASN A 79 17.89 10.52 -22.39
C ASN A 79 16.99 9.27 -22.34
N THR A 80 17.57 8.08 -22.55
CA THR A 80 16.83 6.82 -22.48
C THR A 80 16.29 6.57 -21.08
N THR A 81 17.12 6.79 -20.05
CA THR A 81 16.71 6.63 -18.65
C THR A 81 15.59 7.61 -18.28
N ALA A 82 15.69 8.88 -18.70
CA ALA A 82 14.65 9.88 -18.50
C ALA A 82 13.31 9.47 -19.12
N HIS A 83 13.31 8.99 -20.36
CA HIS A 83 12.10 8.50 -21.03
C HIS A 83 11.51 7.25 -20.34
N ALA A 84 12.35 6.32 -19.90
CA ALA A 84 11.90 5.13 -19.19
C ALA A 84 11.26 5.48 -17.82
N VAL A 85 11.86 6.42 -17.08
CA VAL A 85 11.32 6.93 -15.82
C VAL A 85 10.02 7.70 -16.04
N LYS A 86 9.94 8.54 -17.09
CA LYS A 86 8.68 9.18 -17.50
C LYS A 86 7.59 8.14 -17.80
N ALA A 87 7.90 7.08 -18.54
CA ALA A 87 6.93 6.03 -18.85
C ALA A 87 6.43 5.30 -17.59
N ALA A 88 7.29 5.10 -16.59
CA ALA A 88 6.87 4.58 -15.29
C ALA A 88 5.93 5.55 -14.55
N ALA A 89 6.20 6.86 -14.62
CA ALA A 89 5.33 7.89 -14.06
C ALA A 89 3.97 7.98 -14.78
N ASP A 90 3.94 7.89 -16.12
CA ASP A 90 2.71 7.81 -16.91
C ASP A 90 1.86 6.57 -16.53
N LEU A 91 2.50 5.47 -16.13
CA LEU A 91 1.85 4.26 -15.60
C LEU A 91 1.27 4.47 -14.18
N GLY A 92 1.61 5.56 -13.51
CA GLY A 92 1.06 5.92 -12.20
C GLY A 92 1.59 5.07 -11.05
N VAL A 93 2.80 4.52 -11.16
CA VAL A 93 3.42 3.72 -10.09
C VAL A 93 3.69 4.58 -8.85
N TRP A 94 3.83 3.95 -7.70
CA TRP A 94 4.14 4.64 -6.44
C TRP A 94 5.64 4.95 -6.32
N MET A 95 6.49 4.05 -6.83
CA MET A 95 7.93 4.17 -6.76
C MET A 95 8.57 3.54 -8.00
N VAL A 96 9.69 4.10 -8.46
CA VAL A 96 10.52 3.57 -9.55
C VAL A 96 11.99 3.75 -9.22
N ASN A 97 12.87 2.93 -9.81
CA ASN A 97 14.29 3.03 -9.56
C ASN A 97 15.20 3.09 -10.79
N VAL A 98 16.38 3.64 -10.55
CA VAL A 98 17.52 3.71 -11.48
C VAL A 98 18.78 3.14 -10.79
N HIS A 99 19.87 2.89 -11.51
CA HIS A 99 21.17 2.61 -10.88
C HIS A 99 21.98 3.88 -10.64
N ALA A 100 22.50 4.09 -9.42
CA ALA A 100 23.36 5.23 -9.13
C ALA A 100 24.67 5.19 -9.93
N SER A 101 25.14 3.99 -10.29
CA SER A 101 26.32 3.76 -11.14
C SER A 101 26.19 4.34 -12.55
N GLY A 102 24.98 4.71 -13.01
CA GLY A 102 24.78 5.44 -14.26
C GLY A 102 25.24 6.90 -14.20
N GLY A 103 25.60 7.39 -13.01
CA GLY A 103 26.23 8.69 -12.79
C GLY A 103 25.25 9.86 -12.68
N ALA A 104 25.79 11.01 -12.28
CA ALA A 104 24.99 12.20 -11.96
C ALA A 104 24.11 12.65 -13.12
N ARG A 105 24.66 12.75 -14.34
CA ARG A 105 23.92 13.19 -15.53
C ARG A 105 22.68 12.33 -15.80
N MET A 106 22.78 11.01 -15.60
CA MET A 106 21.66 10.10 -15.80
C MET A 106 20.59 10.29 -14.71
N MET A 107 21.01 10.34 -13.45
CA MET A 107 20.08 10.52 -12.32
C MET A 107 19.38 11.88 -12.35
N THR A 108 20.09 12.96 -12.66
CA THR A 108 19.51 14.30 -12.82
C THR A 108 18.46 14.32 -13.92
N ALA A 109 18.77 13.76 -15.11
CA ALA A 109 17.80 13.68 -16.20
C ALA A 109 16.56 12.85 -15.83
N ALA A 110 16.74 11.76 -15.07
CA ALA A 110 15.64 10.97 -14.54
C ALA A 110 14.76 11.77 -13.55
N LYS A 111 15.36 12.57 -12.67
CA LYS A 111 14.62 13.44 -11.72
C LYS A 111 13.87 14.54 -12.46
N GLU A 112 14.50 15.19 -13.43
CA GLU A 112 13.91 16.24 -14.25
C GLU A 112 12.68 15.75 -15.03
N ALA A 113 12.75 14.51 -15.55
CA ALA A 113 11.64 13.87 -16.27
C ALA A 113 10.36 13.72 -15.41
N LEU A 114 10.49 13.75 -14.08
CA LEU A 114 9.37 13.64 -13.14
C LEU A 114 8.77 14.99 -12.73
N LEU A 115 9.44 16.11 -12.98
CA LEU A 115 8.95 17.44 -12.56
C LEU A 115 7.53 17.77 -13.07
N PRO A 116 7.14 17.42 -14.32
CA PRO A 116 5.80 17.70 -14.82
C PRO A 116 4.67 16.97 -14.08
N PHE A 117 4.97 15.88 -13.37
CA PHE A 117 3.98 15.09 -12.63
C PHE A 117 3.69 15.68 -11.23
N GLY A 118 4.50 16.63 -10.75
CA GLY A 118 4.28 17.32 -9.48
C GLY A 118 4.09 16.36 -8.30
N LYS A 119 2.98 16.51 -7.57
CA LYS A 119 2.63 15.66 -6.41
C LYS A 119 2.34 14.20 -6.76
N ASP A 120 2.02 13.93 -8.03
CA ASP A 120 1.69 12.60 -8.51
C ASP A 120 2.92 11.86 -9.05
N ALA A 121 4.10 12.51 -9.04
CA ALA A 121 5.36 11.89 -9.38
C ALA A 121 5.65 10.67 -8.48
N PRO A 122 6.11 9.53 -9.04
CA PRO A 122 6.57 8.42 -8.22
C PRO A 122 7.80 8.82 -7.43
N LEU A 123 8.01 8.15 -6.29
CA LEU A 123 9.29 8.20 -5.61
C LEU A 123 10.38 7.66 -6.54
N LEU A 124 11.44 8.44 -6.73
CA LEU A 124 12.61 8.05 -7.53
C LEU A 124 13.77 7.73 -6.61
N ILE A 125 14.14 6.44 -6.59
CA ILE A 125 15.21 5.91 -5.75
C ILE A 125 16.33 5.33 -6.61
N ALA A 126 17.58 5.42 -6.14
CA ALA A 126 18.71 4.84 -6.85
C ALA A 126 19.23 3.57 -6.16
N VAL A 127 19.50 2.52 -6.94
CA VAL A 127 20.21 1.34 -6.48
C VAL A 127 21.68 1.69 -6.31
N THR A 128 22.23 1.42 -5.11
CA THR A 128 23.65 1.58 -4.80
C THR A 128 24.43 0.32 -5.22
N VAL A 129 24.90 -0.48 -4.26
CA VAL A 129 25.52 -1.78 -4.50
C VAL A 129 24.47 -2.87 -4.27
N LEU A 130 24.35 -3.82 -5.19
CA LEU A 130 23.40 -4.92 -5.05
C LEU A 130 23.72 -5.75 -3.79
N THR A 131 22.70 -6.22 -3.07
CA THR A 131 22.90 -6.98 -1.83
C THR A 131 23.60 -8.32 -2.03
N SER A 132 23.68 -8.79 -3.27
CA SER A 132 24.38 -10.00 -3.71
C SER A 132 25.88 -9.80 -3.98
N MET A 133 26.39 -8.56 -4.04
CA MET A 133 27.79 -8.27 -4.35
C MET A 133 28.64 -8.12 -3.09
N GLU A 134 29.87 -8.61 -3.16
CA GLU A 134 30.94 -8.48 -2.18
C GLU A 134 32.15 -7.74 -2.76
N ALA A 135 33.21 -7.61 -1.96
CA ALA A 135 34.42 -6.90 -2.37
C ALA A 135 35.09 -7.50 -3.62
N SER A 136 35.07 -8.83 -3.79
CA SER A 136 35.63 -9.48 -4.98
C SER A 136 34.88 -9.09 -6.26
N ASP A 137 33.54 -9.06 -6.22
CA ASP A 137 32.73 -8.69 -7.38
C ASP A 137 32.96 -7.23 -7.80
N LEU A 138 33.24 -6.34 -6.84
CA LEU A 138 33.59 -4.94 -7.12
C LEU A 138 35.00 -4.81 -7.71
N GLN A 139 35.96 -5.61 -7.23
CA GLN A 139 37.31 -5.62 -7.77
C GLN A 139 37.34 -6.07 -9.23
N ASP A 140 36.52 -7.06 -9.61
CA ASP A 140 36.37 -7.49 -11.01
C ASP A 140 35.89 -6.36 -11.94
N LEU A 141 35.21 -5.35 -11.39
CA LEU A 141 34.75 -4.15 -12.09
C LEU A 141 35.74 -2.97 -12.00
N GLY A 142 36.90 -3.16 -11.39
CA GLY A 142 37.90 -2.11 -11.16
C GLY A 142 37.56 -1.15 -10.01
N ILE A 143 36.64 -1.53 -9.12
CA ILE A 143 36.24 -0.75 -7.94
C ILE A 143 36.99 -1.29 -6.72
N ASN A 144 38.00 -0.54 -6.26
CA ASN A 144 38.85 -0.94 -5.14
C ASN A 144 38.28 -0.61 -3.74
N ALA A 145 37.24 0.23 -3.68
CA ALA A 145 36.58 0.57 -2.43
C ALA A 145 35.77 -0.63 -1.90
N SER A 146 35.59 -0.72 -0.59
CA SER A 146 34.71 -1.74 -0.01
C SER A 146 33.25 -1.52 -0.44
N PRO A 147 32.38 -2.56 -0.43
CA PRO A 147 30.97 -2.41 -0.76
C PRO A 147 30.26 -1.29 0.03
N ALA A 148 30.56 -1.16 1.33
CA ALA A 148 29.95 -0.14 2.17
C ALA A 148 30.41 1.28 1.80
N GLU A 149 31.69 1.46 1.50
CA GLU A 149 32.25 2.76 1.07
C GLU A 149 31.71 3.16 -0.29
N HIS A 150 31.68 2.23 -1.24
CA HIS A 150 31.14 2.50 -2.57
C HIS A 150 29.63 2.77 -2.53
N ALA A 151 28.88 2.02 -1.73
CA ALA A 151 27.45 2.28 -1.53
C ALA A 151 27.20 3.66 -0.93
N GLU A 152 27.98 4.10 0.07
CA GLU A 152 27.83 5.45 0.62
C GLU A 152 28.15 6.52 -0.42
N HIS A 153 29.24 6.34 -1.20
CA HIS A 153 29.59 7.27 -2.26
C HIS A 153 28.44 7.44 -3.26
N LEU A 154 27.87 6.32 -3.73
CA LEU A 154 26.71 6.32 -4.63
C LEU A 154 25.47 6.95 -3.99
N ALA A 155 25.24 6.74 -2.69
CA ALA A 155 24.11 7.33 -1.98
C ALA A 155 24.24 8.85 -1.82
N ARG A 156 25.45 9.36 -1.56
CA ARG A 156 25.73 10.81 -1.56
C ARG A 156 25.51 11.42 -2.93
N LEU A 157 26.00 10.76 -3.99
CA LEU A 157 25.78 11.21 -5.37
C LEU A 157 24.28 11.26 -5.70
N THR A 158 23.53 10.25 -5.26
CA THR A 158 22.07 10.18 -5.43
C THR A 158 21.37 11.36 -4.76
N GLN A 159 21.72 11.67 -3.51
CA GLN A 159 21.18 12.82 -2.78
C GLN A 159 21.51 14.15 -3.48
N GLN A 160 22.75 14.33 -3.94
CA GLN A 160 23.18 15.52 -4.68
C GLN A 160 22.39 15.71 -6.00
N CYS A 161 21.95 14.63 -6.62
CA CYS A 161 21.10 14.66 -7.82
C CYS A 161 19.61 14.91 -7.51
N GLY A 162 19.23 15.07 -6.24
CA GLY A 162 17.86 15.39 -5.83
C GLY A 162 16.90 14.20 -5.87
N LEU A 163 17.41 12.96 -5.91
CA LEU A 163 16.57 11.76 -5.80
C LEU A 163 16.06 11.59 -4.37
N ASP A 164 14.96 10.85 -4.22
CA ASP A 164 14.22 10.78 -2.96
C ASP A 164 14.84 9.79 -1.96
N GLY A 165 15.73 8.92 -2.42
CA GLY A 165 16.36 7.91 -1.59
C GLY A 165 17.18 6.88 -2.37
N VAL A 166 17.55 5.79 -1.69
CA VAL A 166 18.34 4.70 -2.25
C VAL A 166 17.80 3.32 -1.90
N VAL A 167 18.12 2.36 -2.75
CA VAL A 167 18.15 0.94 -2.39
C VAL A 167 19.53 0.61 -1.81
N CYS A 168 19.57 0.06 -0.61
CA CYS A 168 20.80 -0.30 0.10
C CYS A 168 20.60 -1.53 0.99
N SER A 169 21.69 -2.06 1.57
CA SER A 169 21.61 -3.09 2.59
C SER A 169 21.10 -2.50 3.91
N ALA A 170 20.35 -3.28 4.69
CA ALA A 170 19.93 -2.87 6.03
C ALA A 170 21.12 -2.59 6.98
N GLN A 171 22.29 -3.18 6.71
CA GLN A 171 23.52 -2.92 7.46
C GLN A 171 24.08 -1.50 7.25
N GLU A 172 23.78 -0.88 6.11
CA GLU A 172 24.23 0.48 5.77
C GLU A 172 23.29 1.56 6.33
N ALA A 173 22.09 1.17 6.78
CA ALA A 173 21.01 2.11 7.07
C ALA A 173 21.35 3.13 8.17
N VAL A 174 21.92 2.69 9.29
CA VAL A 174 22.33 3.60 10.39
C VAL A 174 23.32 4.64 9.90
N ARG A 175 24.35 4.21 9.16
CA ARG A 175 25.38 5.08 8.59
C ARG A 175 24.77 6.07 7.60
N PHE A 176 23.87 5.61 6.73
CA PHE A 176 23.22 6.45 5.73
C PHE A 176 22.28 7.48 6.36
N LYS A 177 21.50 7.10 7.38
CA LYS A 177 20.64 8.07 8.09
C LYS A 177 21.44 9.16 8.79
N ASN A 178 22.60 8.82 9.36
CA ASN A 178 23.51 9.81 9.95
C ASN A 178 24.14 10.72 8.88
N ALA A 179 24.54 10.17 7.74
CA ALA A 179 25.26 10.87 6.68
C ALA A 179 24.36 11.73 5.76
N LEU A 180 23.14 11.28 5.51
CA LEU A 180 22.23 11.82 4.47
C LEU A 180 20.94 12.39 5.07
N GLY A 181 20.71 12.20 6.37
CA GLY A 181 19.56 12.73 7.09
C GLY A 181 18.32 11.84 7.02
N LYS A 182 17.38 12.11 7.93
CA LYS A 182 16.19 11.26 8.16
C LYS A 182 15.21 11.25 6.98
N ALA A 183 15.11 12.35 6.24
CA ALA A 183 14.19 12.49 5.11
C ALA A 183 14.60 11.66 3.88
N PHE A 184 15.88 11.33 3.74
CA PHE A 184 16.39 10.54 2.62
C PHE A 184 15.95 9.08 2.76
N LYS A 185 15.15 8.58 1.82
CA LYS A 185 14.45 7.31 1.95
C LYS A 185 15.40 6.13 1.76
N LEU A 186 15.30 5.12 2.62
CA LEU A 186 16.05 3.89 2.54
C LEU A 186 15.09 2.73 2.25
N VAL A 187 15.30 2.08 1.11
CA VAL A 187 14.57 0.88 0.69
C VAL A 187 15.52 -0.31 0.78
N THR A 188 15.25 -1.28 1.64
CA THR A 188 16.20 -2.37 1.89
C THR A 188 15.60 -3.73 1.53
N PRO A 189 16.16 -4.45 0.54
CA PRO A 189 15.88 -5.85 0.33
C PRO A 189 16.70 -6.72 1.31
N GLY A 190 16.54 -8.05 1.22
CA GLY A 190 17.27 -8.99 2.07
C GLY A 190 16.70 -9.11 3.50
N ILE A 191 15.48 -8.64 3.73
CA ILE A 191 14.83 -8.74 5.04
C ILE A 191 14.24 -10.15 5.24
N ARG A 192 14.55 -10.76 6.38
CA ARG A 192 14.17 -12.14 6.73
C ARG A 192 13.60 -12.19 8.15
N PRO A 193 12.32 -12.55 8.34
CA PRO A 193 11.80 -12.86 9.67
C PRO A 193 12.57 -14.03 10.31
N VAL A 194 12.65 -14.03 11.64
CA VAL A 194 13.30 -15.11 12.41
C VAL A 194 12.74 -16.47 12.00
N GLY A 195 13.62 -17.44 11.74
CA GLY A 195 13.25 -18.79 11.32
C GLY A 195 13.03 -18.97 9.81
N SER A 196 13.24 -17.94 8.99
CA SER A 196 13.20 -18.04 7.53
C SER A 196 14.56 -18.45 6.94
N GLU A 197 14.56 -19.21 5.84
CA GLU A 197 15.80 -19.56 5.12
C GLU A 197 16.48 -18.35 4.45
N SER A 198 17.81 -18.35 4.41
CA SER A 198 18.60 -17.26 3.83
C SER A 198 18.53 -17.23 2.29
N GLY A 199 18.64 -18.39 1.62
CA GLY A 199 18.72 -18.50 0.15
C GLY A 199 19.95 -17.81 -0.46
N ASP A 200 19.76 -17.06 -1.55
CA ASP A 200 20.81 -16.29 -2.27
C ASP A 200 21.23 -14.98 -1.57
N GLN A 201 20.53 -14.56 -0.52
CA GLN A 201 20.81 -13.29 0.16
C GLN A 201 21.92 -13.45 1.19
N ARG A 202 23.00 -12.68 1.02
CA ARG A 202 24.19 -12.74 1.89
C ARG A 202 24.14 -11.80 3.10
N ARG A 203 23.46 -10.65 2.97
CA ARG A 203 23.36 -9.62 4.01
C ARG A 203 21.91 -9.50 4.49
N ILE A 204 21.54 -10.33 5.48
CA ILE A 204 20.17 -10.39 6.01
C ILE A 204 20.00 -9.65 7.33
N MET A 205 18.79 -9.17 7.59
CA MET A 205 18.39 -8.52 8.83
C MET A 205 16.91 -8.83 9.11
N THR A 206 16.49 -8.90 10.38
CA THR A 206 15.06 -9.06 10.71
C THR A 206 14.28 -7.76 10.45
N PRO A 207 12.95 -7.82 10.25
CA PRO A 207 12.13 -6.63 10.09
C PRO A 207 12.31 -5.61 11.23
N GLU A 208 12.37 -6.06 12.48
CA GLU A 208 12.50 -5.22 13.68
C GLU A 208 13.86 -4.53 13.72
N GLN A 209 14.93 -5.27 13.41
CA GLN A 209 16.28 -4.72 13.32
C GLN A 209 16.38 -3.70 12.19
N ALA A 210 15.76 -3.94 11.04
CA ALA A 210 15.73 -3.01 9.93
C ALA A 210 15.00 -1.71 10.28
N LEU A 211 13.85 -1.81 10.96
CA LEU A 211 13.12 -0.65 11.46
C LEU A 211 13.98 0.17 12.45
N ALA A 212 14.62 -0.51 13.41
CA ALA A 212 15.50 0.13 14.38
C ALA A 212 16.72 0.79 13.72
N ALA A 213 17.22 0.22 12.62
CA ALA A 213 18.31 0.79 11.82
C ALA A 213 17.89 2.02 11.00
N GLY A 214 16.59 2.37 10.99
CA GLY A 214 16.06 3.54 10.29
C GLY A 214 15.65 3.27 8.84
N VAL A 215 15.40 2.02 8.46
CA VAL A 215 14.86 1.68 7.14
C VAL A 215 13.44 2.23 7.00
N ASP A 216 13.13 2.88 5.87
CA ASP A 216 11.79 3.40 5.58
C ASP A 216 10.90 2.33 4.93
N TYR A 217 11.46 1.51 4.03
CA TYR A 217 10.73 0.44 3.36
C TYR A 217 11.55 -0.85 3.28
N MET A 218 10.92 -1.97 3.58
CA MET A 218 11.53 -3.30 3.63
C MET A 218 10.99 -4.16 2.49
N VAL A 219 11.85 -4.61 1.58
CA VAL A 219 11.46 -5.51 0.50
C VAL A 219 11.56 -6.96 0.99
N ILE A 220 10.42 -7.64 1.07
CA ILE A 220 10.31 -9.02 1.56
C ILE A 220 9.69 -9.89 0.46
N GLY A 221 10.44 -10.89 -0.02
CA GLY A 221 9.97 -11.84 -1.05
C GLY A 221 9.53 -13.18 -0.44
N ARG A 222 10.34 -14.21 -0.69
CA ARG A 222 10.10 -15.62 -0.31
C ARG A 222 9.49 -15.88 1.07
N PRO A 223 9.92 -15.22 2.17
CA PRO A 223 9.32 -15.45 3.48
C PRO A 223 7.81 -15.17 3.54
N VAL A 224 7.30 -14.29 2.67
CA VAL A 224 5.86 -14.00 2.54
C VAL A 224 5.26 -14.83 1.40
N THR A 225 5.88 -14.85 0.22
CA THR A 225 5.28 -15.48 -0.97
C THR A 225 5.21 -17.00 -0.90
N GLN A 226 6.14 -17.63 -0.18
CA GLN A 226 6.20 -19.09 -0.01
C GLN A 226 5.63 -19.56 1.33
N SER A 227 5.03 -18.67 2.12
CA SER A 227 4.41 -19.07 3.38
C SER A 227 3.07 -19.77 3.13
N ALA A 228 2.68 -20.66 4.05
CA ALA A 228 1.40 -21.36 3.96
C ALA A 228 0.20 -20.39 3.98
N ASP A 229 0.33 -19.29 4.74
CA ASP A 229 -0.67 -18.23 4.86
C ASP A 229 -0.01 -16.84 4.78
N PRO A 230 0.12 -16.26 3.58
CA PRO A 230 0.74 -14.95 3.38
C PRO A 230 0.09 -13.81 4.15
N ALA A 231 -1.24 -13.84 4.27
CA ALA A 231 -1.99 -12.83 5.01
C ALA A 231 -1.59 -12.85 6.50
N LYS A 232 -1.55 -14.05 7.08
CA LYS A 232 -1.12 -14.24 8.47
C LYS A 232 0.35 -13.86 8.66
N THR A 233 1.23 -14.22 7.71
CA THR A 233 2.65 -13.84 7.76
C THR A 233 2.81 -12.31 7.73
N LEU A 234 2.14 -11.62 6.81
CA LEU A 234 2.19 -10.15 6.74
C LEU A 234 1.67 -9.50 8.02
N LYS A 235 0.55 -9.98 8.56
CA LYS A 235 0.01 -9.48 9.83
C LYS A 235 0.98 -9.69 10.99
N ALA A 236 1.65 -10.84 11.06
CA ALA A 236 2.66 -11.11 12.09
C ALA A 236 3.86 -10.15 11.99
N ILE A 237 4.38 -9.91 10.78
CA ILE A 237 5.47 -8.95 10.57
C ILE A 237 5.00 -7.54 10.91
N ASN A 238 3.84 -7.09 10.42
CA ASN A 238 3.31 -5.76 10.74
C ASN A 238 3.09 -5.58 12.26
N ALA A 239 2.65 -6.63 12.96
CA ALA A 239 2.50 -6.60 14.41
C ALA A 239 3.84 -6.47 15.13
N SER A 240 4.90 -7.17 14.68
CA SER A 240 6.23 -7.07 15.29
C SER A 240 6.88 -5.69 15.08
N LEU A 241 6.49 -5.00 14.02
CA LEU A 241 6.88 -3.60 13.74
C LEU A 241 6.06 -2.57 14.53
N GLY A 242 5.16 -3.00 15.43
CA GLY A 242 4.27 -2.11 16.18
C GLY A 242 3.19 -1.45 15.31
N ARG A 243 2.95 -1.98 14.10
CA ARG A 243 1.93 -1.49 13.15
C ARG A 243 0.72 -2.42 13.03
N GLY A 244 0.60 -3.39 13.94
CA GLY A 244 -0.58 -4.23 14.12
C GLY A 244 -1.63 -3.51 14.95
N GLY A 245 -2.24 -2.46 14.39
CA GLY A 245 -3.26 -1.68 15.08
C GLY A 245 -3.32 -0.25 14.55
N ILE A 246 -4.53 0.26 14.42
CA ILE A 246 -4.89 1.64 14.07
C ILE A 246 -3.93 2.63 14.76
N MET A 247 -3.47 3.65 14.02
CA MET A 247 -2.69 4.78 14.54
C MET A 247 -3.27 5.24 15.88
N LYS A 248 -2.47 5.15 16.96
CA LYS A 248 -2.77 5.83 18.22
C LYS A 248 -2.58 7.33 17.99
N ASP A 249 -3.63 8.12 18.23
CA ASP A 249 -3.52 9.56 18.40
C ASP A 249 -2.63 9.87 19.62
N ASP A 250 -1.67 10.78 19.43
CA ASP A 250 -0.66 11.23 20.40
C ASP A 250 -1.24 12.09 21.53
N ASN A 251 -2.31 11.64 22.21
CA ASN A 251 -2.87 12.39 23.32
C ASN A 251 -3.46 11.55 24.46
N SER A 252 -2.69 10.59 25.00
CA SER A 252 -2.98 10.11 26.35
C SER A 252 -1.71 9.84 27.18
N ARG A 253 -1.56 10.71 28.17
CA ARG A 253 -0.56 10.71 29.23
C ARG A 253 -0.66 9.42 30.06
N LEU A 254 0.46 8.72 30.24
CA LEU A 254 0.56 7.59 31.18
C LEU A 254 0.21 8.03 32.60
N VAL A 255 -0.69 7.29 33.26
CA VAL A 255 -0.88 7.33 34.72
C VAL A 255 -0.99 5.88 35.22
N TYR A 256 -0.16 5.51 36.18
CA TYR A 256 -0.31 4.28 36.97
C TYR A 256 -1.11 4.59 38.24
N SER A 257 -2.03 3.72 38.66
CA SER A 257 -2.20 3.28 40.06
C SER A 257 -3.26 2.18 40.20
N THR A 258 -3.21 1.51 41.34
CA THR A 258 -3.62 0.15 41.73
C THR A 258 -5.11 -0.08 42.06
N GLU A 259 -5.45 -1.38 42.14
CA GLU A 259 -6.58 -1.99 42.87
C GLU A 259 -8.01 -1.79 42.31
N THR A 260 -8.39 -2.59 41.31
CA THR A 260 -9.66 -3.37 41.24
C THR A 260 -9.74 -4.11 39.89
N GLY A 261 -10.39 -5.29 39.87
CA GLY A 261 -10.44 -6.21 38.72
C GLY A 261 -11.16 -5.69 37.48
N ARG A 262 -11.22 -6.55 36.43
CA ARG A 262 -11.76 -6.25 35.08
C ARG A 262 -12.97 -5.31 35.10
N ILE A 263 -12.76 -4.11 34.56
CA ILE A 263 -13.82 -3.16 34.22
C ILE A 263 -14.10 -3.35 32.73
N ASP A 264 -15.33 -3.67 32.35
CA ASP A 264 -15.77 -3.60 30.95
C ASP A 264 -15.74 -2.13 30.51
N GLU A 265 -14.91 -1.82 29.51
CA GLU A 265 -14.89 -0.49 28.89
C GLU A 265 -16.28 -0.20 28.29
N PRO A 266 -16.90 0.96 28.59
CA PRO A 266 -18.07 1.38 27.85
C PRO A 266 -17.66 1.59 26.40
N LYS A 267 -18.29 0.84 25.49
CA LYS A 267 -18.08 0.97 24.04
C LYS A 267 -18.14 2.44 23.64
N GLU A 268 -17.03 3.00 23.18
CA GLU A 268 -17.04 4.33 22.57
C GLU A 268 -17.98 4.29 21.36
N GLN A 269 -19.03 5.11 21.43
CA GLN A 269 -19.98 5.27 20.33
C GLN A 269 -19.27 5.98 19.18
N TYR A 270 -19.08 5.26 18.08
CA TYR A 270 -18.66 5.83 16.81
C TYR A 270 -19.61 6.96 16.40
N THR A 271 -19.15 8.20 16.45
CA THR A 271 -19.93 9.35 15.98
C THR A 271 -19.77 9.46 14.47
N ARG A 272 -20.89 9.29 13.75
CA ARG A 272 -20.94 9.36 12.29
C ARG A 272 -20.87 10.80 11.80
N PRO A 273 -20.20 11.06 10.65
CA PRO A 273 -20.31 12.35 9.99
C PRO A 273 -21.77 12.60 9.58
N LYS A 274 -22.33 13.73 10.01
CA LYS A 274 -23.71 14.15 9.67
C LYS A 274 -23.88 14.20 8.16
N GLY A 275 -24.85 13.45 7.65
CA GLY A 275 -25.23 13.45 6.24
C GLY A 275 -25.84 14.79 5.81
N ASP A 276 -25.96 15.02 4.50
CA ASP A 276 -26.56 16.21 3.89
C ASP A 276 -28.11 16.24 3.97
N GLY A 277 -28.71 15.44 4.86
CA GLY A 277 -30.16 15.31 5.03
C GLY A 277 -30.89 14.61 3.89
N VAL A 278 -30.17 14.00 2.93
CA VAL A 278 -30.76 13.27 1.80
C VAL A 278 -30.47 11.78 1.90
N VAL A 279 -31.53 11.00 2.07
CA VAL A 279 -31.48 9.54 2.06
C VAL A 279 -31.35 9.03 0.63
N ARG A 280 -30.35 8.21 0.36
CA ARG A 280 -30.08 7.66 -0.98
C ARG A 280 -30.34 6.17 -0.99
N ILE A 281 -31.11 5.70 -1.96
CA ILE A 281 -31.38 4.29 -2.17
C ILE A 281 -30.67 3.84 -3.45
N GLN A 282 -29.72 2.94 -3.33
CA GLN A 282 -28.94 2.40 -4.46
C GLN A 282 -29.15 0.90 -4.61
N ARG A 283 -29.31 0.43 -5.86
CA ARG A 283 -29.30 -1.01 -6.15
C ARG A 283 -27.86 -1.49 -6.33
N GLN A 284 -27.51 -2.59 -5.66
CA GLN A 284 -26.22 -3.27 -5.83
C GLN A 284 -26.44 -4.73 -6.23
N THR A 285 -25.86 -5.13 -7.36
CA THR A 285 -25.87 -6.52 -7.88
C THR A 285 -24.46 -7.15 -7.92
N SER A 286 -23.41 -6.32 -7.91
CA SER A 286 -22.01 -6.75 -7.92
C SER A 286 -21.68 -7.58 -6.67
N GLY A 287 -21.00 -8.71 -6.87
CA GLY A 287 -20.59 -9.63 -5.79
C GLY A 287 -21.71 -10.50 -5.19
N ARG A 288 -22.96 -10.42 -5.68
CA ARG A 288 -24.12 -11.08 -5.05
C ARG A 288 -24.80 -12.18 -5.88
N LYS A 289 -24.07 -12.83 -6.80
CA LYS A 289 -24.54 -13.97 -7.62
C LYS A 289 -25.94 -13.76 -8.24
N GLY A 290 -26.21 -12.56 -8.76
CA GLY A 290 -27.48 -12.19 -9.41
C GLY A 290 -28.61 -11.76 -8.47
N LYS A 291 -28.47 -11.90 -7.14
CA LYS A 291 -29.47 -11.42 -6.17
C LYS A 291 -29.17 -9.97 -5.78
N GLY A 292 -29.91 -9.03 -6.35
CA GLY A 292 -29.76 -7.60 -6.05
C GLY A 292 -30.17 -7.24 -4.63
N VAL A 293 -29.57 -6.19 -4.07
CA VAL A 293 -29.99 -5.56 -2.81
C VAL A 293 -30.17 -4.06 -3.01
N CYS A 294 -30.97 -3.44 -2.15
CA CYS A 294 -31.07 -2.00 -1.98
C CYS A 294 -30.23 -1.56 -0.78
N LEU A 295 -29.28 -0.67 -1.00
CA LEU A 295 -28.49 0.01 0.02
C LEU A 295 -29.13 1.36 0.30
N ILE A 296 -29.41 1.65 1.56
CA ILE A 296 -29.98 2.92 2.02
C ILE A 296 -28.92 3.64 2.85
N THR A 297 -28.49 4.82 2.38
CA THR A 297 -27.45 5.64 3.00
C THR A 297 -27.96 7.06 3.27
N GLY A 298 -27.28 7.81 4.15
CA GLY A 298 -27.62 9.21 4.42
C GLY A 298 -28.72 9.44 5.46
N ILE A 299 -29.00 8.44 6.30
CA ILE A 299 -29.88 8.57 7.47
C ILE A 299 -28.99 8.98 8.66
N ASP A 300 -29.26 10.16 9.22
CA ASP A 300 -28.54 10.74 10.36
C ASP A 300 -29.16 10.28 11.69
N GLU A 301 -29.13 8.96 11.93
CA GLU A 301 -29.65 8.33 13.15
C GLU A 301 -28.59 7.41 13.78
N ASP A 302 -28.74 7.12 15.08
CA ASP A 302 -27.87 6.19 15.79
C ASP A 302 -28.08 4.72 15.38
N ASP A 303 -27.20 3.83 15.85
CA ASP A 303 -27.25 2.41 15.50
C ASP A 303 -28.52 1.69 15.97
N GLU A 304 -29.09 2.12 17.09
CA GLU A 304 -30.31 1.51 17.62
C GLU A 304 -31.53 1.89 16.77
N ALA A 305 -31.60 3.16 16.37
CA ALA A 305 -32.63 3.71 15.51
C ALA A 305 -32.55 3.14 14.09
N LEU A 306 -31.34 3.02 13.51
CA LEU A 306 -31.13 2.36 12.22
C LEU A 306 -31.50 0.88 12.26
N ALA A 307 -31.19 0.17 13.34
CA ALA A 307 -31.60 -1.23 13.51
C ALA A 307 -33.13 -1.38 13.59
N LYS A 308 -33.82 -0.47 14.31
CA LYS A 308 -35.29 -0.41 14.37
C LYS A 308 -35.88 -0.11 12.98
N LEU A 309 -35.32 0.87 12.27
CA LEU A 309 -35.77 1.24 10.93
C LEU A 309 -35.55 0.09 9.93
N ALA A 310 -34.40 -0.58 9.96
CA ALA A 310 -34.13 -1.76 9.15
C ALA A 310 -35.11 -2.91 9.46
N ALA A 311 -35.47 -3.10 10.74
CA ALA A 311 -36.44 -4.10 11.15
C ALA A 311 -37.86 -3.78 10.66
N GLU A 312 -38.25 -2.51 10.62
CA GLU A 312 -39.54 -2.08 10.06
C GLU A 312 -39.56 -2.25 8.53
N LEU A 313 -38.51 -1.77 7.84
CA LEU A 313 -38.40 -1.83 6.38
C LEU A 313 -38.40 -3.28 5.89
N LYS A 314 -37.67 -4.19 6.55
CA LYS A 314 -37.65 -5.61 6.18
C LYS A 314 -39.01 -6.28 6.41
N LYS A 315 -39.75 -5.91 7.47
CA LYS A 315 -41.10 -6.42 7.75
C LYS A 315 -42.10 -5.96 6.68
N LYS A 316 -42.06 -4.68 6.30
CA LYS A 316 -42.93 -4.13 5.25
C LYS A 316 -42.56 -4.63 3.85
N CYS A 317 -41.28 -4.91 3.61
CA CYS A 317 -40.82 -5.48 2.35
C CYS A 317 -40.99 -7.01 2.30
N GLY A 318 -41.15 -7.72 3.42
CA GLY A 318 -41.24 -9.20 3.43
C GLY A 318 -39.95 -9.89 2.96
N CYS A 319 -38.77 -9.32 3.24
CA CYS A 319 -37.48 -9.88 2.84
C CYS A 319 -36.42 -9.70 3.93
N GLY A 320 -35.25 -10.34 3.77
CA GLY A 320 -34.12 -10.14 4.67
C GLY A 320 -33.55 -8.72 4.58
N GLY A 321 -32.95 -8.26 5.67
CA GLY A 321 -32.22 -7.00 5.72
C GLY A 321 -31.35 -6.88 6.97
N SER A 322 -30.29 -6.08 6.88
CA SER A 322 -29.28 -5.89 7.93
C SER A 322 -28.75 -4.46 7.90
N VAL A 323 -28.26 -3.98 9.04
CA VAL A 323 -27.49 -2.72 9.11
C VAL A 323 -26.02 -3.06 9.16
N LYS A 324 -25.22 -2.43 8.30
CA LYS A 324 -23.77 -2.58 8.31
C LYS A 324 -23.14 -1.20 8.10
N ASP A 325 -22.26 -0.79 9.03
CA ASP A 325 -21.50 0.45 8.95
C ASP A 325 -22.38 1.71 8.68
N GLY A 326 -23.58 1.77 9.27
CA GLY A 326 -24.54 2.87 9.06
C GLY A 326 -25.36 2.78 7.77
N VAL A 327 -25.24 1.71 7.01
CA VAL A 327 -26.00 1.44 5.79
C VAL A 327 -27.05 0.38 6.05
N ILE A 328 -28.30 0.65 5.69
CA ILE A 328 -29.36 -0.37 5.72
C ILE A 328 -29.34 -1.13 4.40
N GLU A 329 -29.17 -2.45 4.46
CA GLU A 329 -29.28 -3.34 3.31
C GLU A 329 -30.64 -4.05 3.33
N ILE A 330 -31.40 -3.98 2.24
CA ILE A 330 -32.66 -4.70 2.04
C ILE A 330 -32.55 -5.60 0.81
N GLN A 331 -32.90 -6.87 0.95
CA GLN A 331 -32.82 -7.82 -0.17
C GLN A 331 -33.86 -7.55 -1.26
N GLY A 332 -33.44 -7.69 -2.52
CA GLY A 332 -34.26 -7.46 -3.71
C GLY A 332 -34.16 -6.04 -4.27
N ASP A 333 -34.81 -5.82 -5.41
CA ASP A 333 -34.98 -4.50 -6.01
C ASP A 333 -36.36 -3.95 -5.61
N LYS A 334 -36.40 -3.29 -4.45
CA LYS A 334 -37.62 -2.69 -3.86
C LYS A 334 -37.48 -1.18 -3.70
N ARG A 335 -36.70 -0.56 -4.59
CA ARG A 335 -36.33 0.87 -4.53
C ARG A 335 -37.54 1.78 -4.41
N ASP A 336 -38.60 1.53 -5.19
CA ASP A 336 -39.81 2.35 -5.18
C ASP A 336 -40.59 2.21 -3.87
N LEU A 337 -40.76 0.98 -3.39
CA LEU A 337 -41.43 0.71 -2.11
C LEU A 337 -40.65 1.33 -0.94
N LEU A 338 -39.33 1.16 -0.92
CA LEU A 338 -38.46 1.74 0.12
C LEU A 338 -38.50 3.27 0.08
N LYS A 339 -38.54 3.86 -1.10
CA LYS A 339 -38.70 5.31 -1.27
C LYS A 339 -39.99 5.79 -0.63
N SER A 340 -41.14 5.19 -0.98
CA SER A 340 -42.43 5.58 -0.41
C SER A 340 -42.48 5.42 1.12
N LEU A 341 -41.87 4.36 1.66
CA LEU A 341 -41.84 4.11 3.10
C LEU A 341 -40.99 5.13 3.87
N LEU A 342 -39.87 5.56 3.29
CA LEU A 342 -38.97 6.54 3.88
C LEU A 342 -39.53 7.97 3.73
N GLU A 343 -40.14 8.30 2.59
CA GLU A 343 -40.83 9.58 2.38
C GLU A 343 -42.05 9.73 3.30
N ALA A 344 -42.81 8.66 3.56
CA ALA A 344 -43.91 8.64 4.54
C ALA A 344 -43.44 8.94 5.98
N LYS A 345 -42.15 8.78 6.26
CA LYS A 345 -41.52 9.13 7.54
C LYS A 345 -40.89 10.54 7.53
N GLY A 346 -41.13 11.33 6.48
CA GLY A 346 -40.64 12.70 6.35
C GLY A 346 -39.19 12.81 5.84
N MET A 347 -38.58 11.72 5.38
CA MET A 347 -37.21 11.76 4.85
C MET A 347 -37.19 12.20 3.39
N LYS A 348 -36.20 13.02 3.02
CA LYS A 348 -35.97 13.40 1.62
C LYS A 348 -35.18 12.30 0.92
N VAL A 349 -35.84 11.55 0.02
CA VAL A 349 -35.25 10.37 -0.61
C VAL A 349 -34.87 10.62 -2.07
N LYS A 350 -33.69 10.13 -2.49
CA LYS A 350 -33.28 10.04 -3.90
C LYS A 350 -32.91 8.61 -4.26
N LEU A 351 -33.35 8.15 -5.43
CA LEU A 351 -32.85 6.92 -6.03
C LEU A 351 -31.51 7.21 -6.70
N ALA A 352 -30.47 6.48 -6.33
CA ALA A 352 -29.11 6.64 -6.81
C ALA A 352 -28.66 5.40 -7.61
N GLY A 353 -28.13 5.61 -8.81
CA GLY A 353 -27.73 4.53 -9.72
C GLY A 353 -28.93 3.85 -10.39
N GLY A 354 -28.94 3.88 -11.73
CA GLY A 354 -29.90 3.15 -12.57
C GLY A 354 -29.57 1.67 -12.59
#